data_AF-A0A1N7GLT4-F1
#
_entry.id   AF-A0A1N7GLT4-F1
#
_cell.length_a   1.000
_cell.length_b   1.000
_cell.length_c   1.000
_cell.angle_alpha   90.00
_cell.angle_beta   90.00
_cell.angle_gamma   90.00
#
_symmetry.space_group_name_H-M   'P 1'
#
loop_
_entity.id
_entity.type
_entity.pdbx_description
1 polymer ?
#
loop_
_entity_poly.entity_id
_entity_poly.type
_entity_poly.pdbx_seq_one_letter_code
_entity_poly.pdbx_strand_id
1 'polypeptide(L)'
;MPTNVSRSVDRRRLLQVLGASGALAVAGCLGDEESDEPAESDDGTGADDMDDGTSGADSEDPNLEPAPTGAALTNDEIRTLVDAFDDRVFQGEQSDPFTPSHVTKWVSDDTFIFLHFDEPNPEEANNLLWVGVGTKGVFSEAGQPGPEFTHFHQYEADDWDGGHGGEVGDEGYWLTHIAVDEFESPFGETEPGVDYEFMPTPPAAFDGDSVADFEIEGQGGLDDDDIETLIELFDDEPFEGGQAEDGYPNVPAHIAKWVTEDVFVFLHFDEPDLREASDLIYYGIGVRGEFTAESQPHEDDFTHFHKWNAESWDGGHGGQEGQHGYWLVHHAVRPLEMPWGDVAVGVDRNFMPTPLE
;
A
#
# COMPACT_ATOMS: atom_id res chain seq x y z
N MET A 1 16.06 63.25 -21.95
CA MET A 1 15.15 62.30 -21.26
C MET A 1 15.69 60.91 -21.53
N PRO A 2 16.22 60.21 -20.51
CA PRO A 2 16.77 58.86 -20.64
C PRO A 2 15.76 57.82 -20.14
N THR A 3 15.60 56.72 -20.86
CA THR A 3 15.02 55.44 -20.40
C THR A 3 15.34 54.40 -21.48
N ASN A 4 15.62 53.13 -21.23
CA ASN A 4 16.07 52.41 -20.04
C ASN A 4 16.66 51.10 -20.63
N VAL A 5 17.85 50.69 -20.20
CA VAL A 5 18.47 49.43 -20.64
C VAL A 5 17.93 48.32 -19.74
N SER A 6 17.14 47.40 -20.29
CA SER A 6 16.84 46.13 -19.62
C SER A 6 17.78 45.07 -20.18
N ARG A 7 18.65 44.55 -19.32
CA ARG A 7 19.51 43.40 -19.60
C ARG A 7 18.67 42.14 -19.44
N SER A 8 18.55 41.36 -20.52
CA SER A 8 18.16 39.95 -20.43
C SER A 8 19.31 39.17 -19.79
N VAL A 9 19.02 38.45 -18.71
CA VAL A 9 19.95 37.47 -18.14
C VAL A 9 19.64 36.14 -18.81
N ASP A 10 20.53 35.74 -19.70
CA ASP A 10 20.59 34.43 -20.33
C ASP A 10 21.09 33.41 -19.28
N ARG A 11 20.23 32.50 -18.83
CA ARG A 11 20.58 31.39 -17.93
C ARG A 11 20.43 30.07 -18.68
N ARG A 12 21.33 29.80 -19.61
CA ARG A 12 21.59 28.44 -20.10
C ARG A 12 23.09 28.16 -20.12
N ARG A 13 23.43 26.99 -19.56
CA ARG A 13 24.68 26.22 -19.62
C ARG A 13 25.72 26.41 -18.52
N LEU A 14 25.74 25.42 -17.62
CA LEU A 14 26.93 24.65 -17.22
C LEU A 14 26.42 23.25 -16.77
N LEU A 15 26.29 22.27 -17.66
CA LEU A 15 27.22 21.16 -17.94
C LEU A 15 27.82 20.43 -16.71
N GLN A 16 27.26 19.23 -16.49
CA GLN A 16 27.89 17.93 -16.17
C GLN A 16 28.73 17.77 -14.89
N VAL A 17 28.46 16.69 -14.13
CA VAL A 17 29.33 15.48 -13.99
C VAL A 17 28.87 14.61 -12.78
N LEU A 18 28.67 13.29 -13.04
CA LEU A 18 28.64 12.10 -12.13
C LEU A 18 27.56 12.09 -11.02
N GLY A 19 26.75 11.05 -10.77
CA GLY A 19 26.93 9.61 -10.93
C GLY A 19 26.87 8.96 -9.54
N ALA A 20 25.78 8.24 -9.22
CA ALA A 20 25.56 7.22 -8.18
C ALA A 20 24.04 7.11 -7.97
N SER A 21 23.36 6.00 -8.27
CA SER A 21 23.31 4.80 -7.40
C SER A 21 22.94 5.18 -5.97
N GLY A 22 21.69 5.57 -5.75
CA GLY A 22 21.10 5.64 -4.41
C GLY A 22 20.79 4.23 -3.96
N ALA A 23 21.67 3.65 -3.13
CA ALA A 23 21.30 2.52 -2.30
C ALA A 23 20.53 3.10 -1.11
N LEU A 24 19.25 2.75 -1.00
CA LEU A 24 18.46 2.97 0.21
C LEU A 24 19.01 2.04 1.28
N ALA A 25 19.78 2.60 2.21
CA ALA A 25 20.19 1.90 3.41
C ALA A 25 19.21 2.27 4.52
N VAL A 26 18.20 1.43 4.74
CA VAL A 26 17.41 1.46 5.96
C VAL A 26 18.31 0.98 7.10
N ALA A 27 18.99 1.92 7.75
CA ALA A 27 19.92 1.65 8.84
C ALA A 27 19.16 1.48 10.17
N GLY A 28 18.60 0.30 10.40
CA GLY A 28 18.23 -0.17 11.73
C GLY A 28 19.49 -0.52 12.55
N CYS A 29 19.96 0.41 13.38
CA CYS A 29 21.07 0.18 14.29
C CYS A 29 20.67 -0.79 15.43
N LEU A 30 21.12 -2.05 15.32
CA LEU A 30 21.15 -3.00 16.44
C LEU A 30 22.24 -2.58 17.45
N GLY A 31 21.80 -2.22 18.66
CA GLY A 31 22.68 -1.95 19.80
C GLY A 31 23.08 -3.24 20.50
N ASP A 32 24.38 -3.51 20.56
CA ASP A 32 24.98 -4.61 21.31
C ASP A 32 26.11 -4.00 22.16
N GLU A 33 25.89 -3.80 23.46
CA GLU A 33 26.99 -3.62 24.42
C GLU A 33 26.72 -4.46 25.69
N GLU A 34 27.61 -5.42 25.87
CA GLU A 34 27.72 -6.37 26.97
C GLU A 34 27.81 -5.68 28.33
N SER A 35 27.09 -6.22 29.32
CA SER A 35 27.24 -5.88 30.73
C SER A 35 28.04 -6.96 31.45
N ASP A 36 29.23 -6.58 31.94
CA ASP A 36 30.03 -7.37 32.88
C ASP A 36 29.91 -6.78 34.30
N GLU A 37 29.44 -7.63 35.22
CA GLU A 37 29.35 -7.54 36.69
C GLU A 37 30.74 -7.36 37.38
N PRO A 38 30.88 -6.99 38.69
CA PRO A 38 30.17 -7.66 39.81
C PRO A 38 29.91 -6.93 41.16
N ALA A 39 28.94 -7.54 41.86
CA ALA A 39 28.77 -7.83 43.30
C ALA A 39 29.47 -6.99 44.39
N GLU A 40 28.65 -6.47 45.31
CA GLU A 40 28.95 -6.38 46.75
C GLU A 40 27.72 -6.83 47.55
N SER A 41 27.96 -7.70 48.51
CA SER A 41 27.02 -8.27 49.48
C SER A 41 26.69 -7.30 50.63
N ASP A 42 25.44 -7.26 51.09
CA ASP A 42 25.17 -7.00 52.51
C ASP A 42 23.88 -7.69 53.00
N ASP A 43 23.98 -8.24 54.20
CA ASP A 43 23.02 -9.09 54.91
C ASP A 43 22.27 -8.24 55.93
N GLY A 44 20.93 -8.32 55.95
CA GLY A 44 20.12 -7.41 56.75
C GLY A 44 18.68 -7.86 56.96
N THR A 45 18.52 -8.85 57.84
CA THR A 45 17.24 -9.27 58.43
C THR A 45 16.37 -8.11 58.94
N GLY A 46 15.10 -8.08 58.57
CA GLY A 46 14.09 -7.18 59.15
C GLY A 46 12.69 -7.67 58.83
N ALA A 47 11.94 -8.05 59.86
CA ALA A 47 10.62 -8.65 59.80
C ALA A 47 9.50 -7.62 59.57
N ASP A 48 8.36 -8.15 59.16
CA ASP A 48 7.00 -7.62 59.34
C ASP A 48 6.70 -6.26 58.70
N ASP A 49 6.13 -6.30 57.48
CA ASP A 49 4.96 -5.50 57.19
C ASP A 49 4.03 -6.28 56.24
N MET A 50 2.86 -6.63 56.76
CA MET A 50 1.70 -6.99 55.97
C MET A 50 1.21 -5.72 55.28
N ASP A 51 1.68 -5.48 54.06
CA ASP A 51 1.06 -4.50 53.18
C ASP A 51 -0.02 -5.21 52.35
N ASP A 52 -1.25 -5.08 52.84
CA ASP A 52 -2.49 -5.17 52.06
C ASP A 52 -2.49 -4.01 51.06
N GLY A 53 -1.62 -4.13 50.06
CA GLY A 53 -1.50 -3.26 48.93
C GLY A 53 -2.24 -3.89 47.77
N THR A 54 -3.54 -3.59 47.68
CA THR A 54 -4.29 -3.71 46.44
C THR A 54 -3.62 -2.79 45.40
N SER A 55 -2.61 -3.29 44.70
CA SER A 55 -2.15 -2.75 43.42
C SER A 55 -3.12 -3.31 42.38
N GLY A 56 -4.13 -2.60 41.88
CA GLY A 56 -4.08 -1.18 41.52
C GLY A 56 -3.80 -1.14 40.03
N ALA A 57 -4.90 -1.10 39.27
CA ALA A 57 -5.02 -1.14 37.81
C ALA A 57 -4.67 -2.50 37.18
N ASP A 58 -5.69 -3.36 37.06
CA ASP A 58 -5.88 -4.07 35.79
C ASP A 58 -5.87 -2.97 34.71
N SER A 59 -4.71 -2.72 34.09
CA SER A 59 -4.70 -2.06 32.79
C SER A 59 -5.31 -3.09 31.85
N GLU A 60 -6.63 -3.06 31.70
CA GLU A 60 -7.34 -3.86 30.71
C GLU A 60 -6.63 -3.62 29.38
N ASP A 61 -6.07 -4.68 28.80
CA ASP A 61 -5.41 -4.60 27.51
C ASP A 61 -6.46 -4.11 26.49
N PRO A 62 -6.28 -2.92 25.89
CA PRO A 62 -7.27 -2.33 25.00
C PRO A 62 -7.57 -3.24 23.81
N ASN A 63 -6.63 -4.10 23.42
CA ASN A 63 -6.81 -5.01 22.30
C ASN A 63 -7.71 -6.20 22.63
N LEU A 64 -8.22 -6.33 23.86
CA LEU A 64 -9.31 -7.27 24.17
C LEU A 64 -10.69 -6.70 23.84
N GLU A 65 -10.78 -5.41 23.56
CA GLU A 65 -11.98 -4.77 23.02
C GLU A 65 -11.90 -4.69 21.49
N PRO A 66 -13.05 -4.73 20.79
CA PRO A 66 -13.08 -4.62 19.33
C PRO A 66 -12.34 -3.38 18.84
N ALA A 67 -11.55 -3.57 17.79
CA ALA A 67 -10.88 -2.47 17.12
C ALA A 67 -11.89 -1.42 16.59
N PRO A 68 -11.49 -0.14 16.47
CA PRO A 68 -12.31 0.91 15.90
C PRO A 68 -12.98 0.53 14.56
N THR A 69 -14.18 1.05 14.34
CA THR A 69 -14.91 0.95 13.07
C THR A 69 -14.62 2.15 12.18
N GLY A 70 -14.54 1.91 10.88
CA GLY A 70 -14.49 2.94 9.85
C GLY A 70 -15.85 3.50 9.43
N ALA A 71 -15.81 4.38 8.43
CA ALA A 71 -16.96 4.82 7.67
C ALA A 71 -16.73 4.53 6.18
N ALA A 72 -17.80 4.21 5.46
CA ALA A 72 -17.73 4.14 4.01
C ALA A 72 -17.49 5.54 3.41
N LEU A 73 -16.85 5.56 2.23
CA LEU A 73 -16.59 6.79 1.50
C LEU A 73 -17.88 7.57 1.24
N THR A 74 -17.84 8.88 1.49
CA THR A 74 -18.89 9.79 1.05
C THR A 74 -18.77 10.07 -0.44
N ASN A 75 -19.87 10.46 -1.09
CA ASN A 75 -19.83 10.83 -2.51
C ASN A 75 -18.86 12.00 -2.80
N ASP A 76 -18.57 12.86 -1.83
CA ASP A 76 -17.60 13.95 -2.00
C ASP A 76 -16.16 13.44 -1.92
N GLU A 77 -15.89 12.43 -1.08
CA GLU A 77 -14.59 11.74 -1.04
C GLU A 77 -14.37 10.92 -2.30
N ILE A 78 -15.39 10.21 -2.80
CA ILE A 78 -15.32 9.49 -4.09
C ILE A 78 -14.94 10.46 -5.21
N ARG A 79 -15.58 11.64 -5.28
CA ARG A 79 -15.23 12.65 -6.29
C ARG A 79 -13.80 13.14 -6.15
N THR A 80 -13.35 13.39 -4.92
CA THR A 80 -11.98 13.85 -4.69
C THR A 80 -10.96 12.77 -5.07
N LEU A 81 -11.23 11.49 -4.81
CA LEU A 81 -10.42 10.36 -5.26
C LEU A 81 -10.38 10.28 -6.79
N VAL A 82 -11.52 10.45 -7.45
CA VAL A 82 -11.63 10.45 -8.93
C VAL A 82 -10.83 11.59 -9.55
N ASP A 83 -10.88 12.78 -8.95
CA ASP A 83 -10.11 13.94 -9.39
C ASP A 83 -8.59 13.74 -9.16
N ALA A 84 -8.20 13.01 -8.11
CA ALA A 84 -6.79 12.73 -7.81
C ALA A 84 -6.19 11.60 -8.67
N PHE A 85 -7.02 10.66 -9.14
CA PHE A 85 -6.63 9.51 -9.96
C PHE A 85 -7.01 9.74 -11.44
N ASP A 86 -6.50 10.82 -12.03
CA ASP A 86 -6.93 11.30 -13.35
C ASP A 86 -5.99 10.90 -14.51
N ASP A 87 -5.03 10.01 -14.27
CA ASP A 87 -4.08 9.57 -15.29
C ASP A 87 -4.74 8.72 -16.37
N ARG A 88 -4.15 8.76 -17.56
CA ARG A 88 -4.60 8.00 -18.74
C ARG A 88 -3.59 6.95 -19.12
N VAL A 89 -3.76 5.75 -18.58
CA VAL A 89 -2.86 4.62 -18.82
C VAL A 89 -3.19 3.85 -20.11
N PHE A 90 -4.47 3.82 -20.50
CA PHE A 90 -4.97 3.13 -21.70
C PHE A 90 -5.14 4.08 -22.90
N GLN A 91 -4.88 3.58 -24.11
CA GLN A 91 -4.89 4.30 -25.38
C GLN A 91 -5.92 3.71 -26.37
N GLY A 92 -6.30 4.48 -27.39
CA GLY A 92 -7.33 4.07 -28.36
C GLY A 92 -8.73 4.44 -27.89
N GLU A 93 -9.76 3.66 -28.23
CA GLU A 93 -11.14 3.97 -27.80
C GLU A 93 -11.43 3.52 -26.35
N GLN A 94 -10.47 2.84 -25.71
CA GLN A 94 -10.46 2.56 -24.26
C GLN A 94 -9.89 3.71 -23.42
N SER A 95 -9.46 4.82 -24.03
CA SER A 95 -8.93 5.98 -23.30
C SER A 95 -10.02 6.81 -22.58
N ASP A 96 -11.25 6.32 -22.57
CA ASP A 96 -12.31 6.95 -21.80
C ASP A 96 -11.97 6.80 -20.31
N PRO A 97 -11.91 7.91 -19.55
CA PRO A 97 -11.37 7.92 -18.20
C PRO A 97 -12.20 7.10 -17.19
N PHE A 98 -13.33 6.52 -17.62
CA PHE A 98 -14.31 5.87 -16.78
C PHE A 98 -14.74 4.51 -17.32
N THR A 99 -14.02 3.93 -18.29
CA THR A 99 -14.47 2.69 -18.93
C THR A 99 -13.75 1.46 -18.37
N PRO A 100 -14.52 0.51 -17.82
CA PRO A 100 -15.68 0.73 -17.00
C PRO A 100 -15.20 0.84 -15.55
N SER A 101 -15.42 2.00 -14.93
CA SER A 101 -15.29 2.23 -13.49
C SER A 101 -13.88 2.37 -12.91
N HIS A 102 -12.82 2.43 -13.73
CA HIS A 102 -11.45 2.60 -13.24
C HIS A 102 -10.99 4.05 -13.31
N VAL A 103 -10.37 4.53 -12.23
CA VAL A 103 -9.55 5.74 -12.22
C VAL A 103 -8.13 5.35 -11.84
N THR A 104 -7.11 6.00 -12.42
CA THR A 104 -5.73 5.52 -12.34
C THR A 104 -4.75 6.61 -11.94
N LYS A 105 -3.67 6.23 -11.27
CA LYS A 105 -2.59 7.12 -10.90
C LYS A 105 -1.24 6.45 -11.12
N TRP A 106 -0.39 7.02 -11.96
CA TRP A 106 0.99 6.58 -12.12
C TRP A 106 1.75 6.75 -10.81
N VAL A 107 2.53 5.72 -10.46
CA VAL A 107 3.39 5.74 -9.27
C VAL A 107 4.84 5.42 -9.61
N SER A 108 5.11 4.99 -10.84
CA SER A 108 6.44 4.87 -11.45
C SER A 108 6.32 4.88 -12.98
N ASP A 109 7.44 4.79 -13.69
CA ASP A 109 7.46 4.69 -15.17
C ASP A 109 6.75 3.44 -15.71
N ASP A 110 6.63 2.38 -14.89
CA ASP A 110 6.12 1.07 -15.29
C ASP A 110 4.85 0.64 -14.54
N THR A 111 4.44 1.37 -13.50
CA THR A 111 3.39 0.93 -12.60
C THR A 111 2.44 2.07 -12.22
N PHE A 112 1.14 1.78 -12.23
CA PHE A 112 0.08 2.65 -11.73
C PHE A 112 -0.78 1.91 -10.71
N ILE A 113 -1.39 2.65 -9.78
CA ILE A 113 -2.47 2.14 -8.93
C ILE A 113 -3.81 2.57 -9.50
N PHE A 114 -4.87 1.82 -9.22
CA PHE A 114 -6.21 2.13 -9.70
C PHE A 114 -7.28 1.86 -8.65
N LEU A 115 -8.40 2.57 -8.79
CA LEU A 115 -9.61 2.39 -7.99
C LEU A 115 -10.74 1.93 -8.93
N HIS A 116 -11.46 0.88 -8.55
CA HIS A 116 -12.59 0.33 -9.31
C HIS A 116 -13.88 0.51 -8.51
N PHE A 117 -14.81 1.31 -9.05
CA PHE A 117 -16.08 1.64 -8.40
C PHE A 117 -17.28 0.79 -8.88
N ASP A 118 -18.37 0.83 -8.11
CA ASP A 118 -19.61 0.10 -8.40
C ASP A 118 -20.40 0.61 -9.61
N GLU A 119 -20.08 1.81 -10.11
CA GLU A 119 -20.70 2.40 -11.30
C GLU A 119 -19.65 2.78 -12.34
N PRO A 120 -19.93 2.57 -13.65
CA PRO A 120 -19.03 2.98 -14.73
C PRO A 120 -18.68 4.46 -14.67
N ASN A 121 -19.64 5.32 -14.34
CA ASN A 121 -19.38 6.74 -14.11
C ASN A 121 -19.08 6.95 -12.62
N PRO A 122 -17.84 7.31 -12.23
CA PRO A 122 -17.51 7.52 -10.82
C PRO A 122 -18.27 8.67 -10.16
N GLU A 123 -18.85 9.61 -10.92
CA GLU A 123 -19.75 10.62 -10.35
C GLU A 123 -21.06 10.03 -9.80
N GLU A 124 -21.43 8.84 -10.28
CA GLU A 124 -22.62 8.07 -9.89
C GLU A 124 -22.30 6.94 -8.90
N ALA A 125 -21.01 6.64 -8.70
CA ALA A 125 -20.54 5.62 -7.78
C ALA A 125 -20.91 5.94 -6.33
N ASN A 126 -21.13 4.86 -5.57
CA ASN A 126 -21.42 4.92 -4.14
C ASN A 126 -20.45 4.08 -3.33
N ASN A 127 -19.77 3.12 -3.95
CA ASN A 127 -18.86 2.21 -3.26
C ASN A 127 -17.59 1.99 -4.08
N LEU A 128 -16.46 1.92 -3.39
CA LEU A 128 -15.23 1.37 -3.92
C LEU A 128 -15.34 -0.16 -3.81
N LEU A 129 -15.10 -0.88 -4.91
CA LEU A 129 -15.19 -2.33 -4.94
C LEU A 129 -13.81 -2.99 -4.88
N TRP A 130 -12.85 -2.45 -5.66
CA TRP A 130 -11.46 -2.88 -5.64
C TRP A 130 -10.49 -1.70 -5.63
N VAL A 131 -9.34 -1.92 -5.01
CA VAL A 131 -8.10 -1.20 -5.30
C VAL A 131 -7.17 -2.14 -6.05
N GLY A 132 -6.31 -1.62 -6.91
CA GLY A 132 -5.42 -2.49 -7.66
C GLY A 132 -4.19 -1.79 -8.18
N VAL A 133 -3.38 -2.57 -8.88
CA VAL A 133 -2.15 -2.11 -9.52
C VAL A 133 -2.04 -2.69 -10.91
N GLY A 134 -1.62 -1.86 -11.85
CA GLY A 134 -1.23 -2.27 -13.19
C GLY A 134 0.25 -2.05 -13.41
N THR A 135 0.91 -3.07 -13.94
CA THR A 135 2.33 -2.99 -14.30
C THR A 135 2.54 -3.35 -15.76
N LYS A 136 3.38 -2.58 -16.44
CA LYS A 136 3.70 -2.80 -17.85
C LYS A 136 4.25 -4.21 -18.06
N GLY A 137 3.81 -4.86 -19.12
CA GLY A 137 4.30 -6.18 -19.46
C GLY A 137 3.80 -6.67 -20.80
N VAL A 138 4.26 -7.88 -21.14
CA VAL A 138 3.88 -8.59 -22.36
C VAL A 138 2.95 -9.74 -21.99
N PHE A 139 1.89 -9.96 -22.77
CA PHE A 139 0.95 -11.05 -22.57
C PHE A 139 1.63 -12.41 -22.83
N SER A 140 2.25 -12.95 -21.79
CA SER A 140 3.00 -14.21 -21.80
C SER A 140 3.33 -14.68 -20.38
N GLU A 141 3.69 -15.95 -20.22
CA GLU A 141 4.10 -16.49 -18.91
C GLU A 141 5.36 -15.80 -18.37
N ALA A 142 6.27 -15.38 -19.24
CA ALA A 142 7.51 -14.71 -18.87
C ALA A 142 7.33 -13.20 -18.61
N GLY A 143 6.26 -12.60 -19.13
CA GLY A 143 5.92 -11.19 -18.93
C GLY A 143 4.97 -10.96 -17.75
N GLN A 144 4.36 -12.01 -17.21
CA GLN A 144 3.54 -11.96 -16.01
C GLN A 144 4.44 -11.78 -14.76
N PRO A 145 4.28 -10.71 -13.97
CA PRO A 145 5.18 -10.43 -12.84
C PRO A 145 5.10 -11.48 -11.72
N GLY A 146 3.90 -11.99 -11.47
CA GLY A 146 3.61 -12.94 -10.39
C GLY A 146 2.22 -13.56 -10.52
N PRO A 147 1.90 -14.60 -9.74
CA PRO A 147 0.63 -15.33 -9.84
C PRO A 147 -0.60 -14.49 -9.47
N GLU A 148 -0.46 -13.45 -8.66
CA GLU A 148 -1.53 -12.51 -8.29
C GLU A 148 -1.97 -11.60 -9.44
N PHE A 149 -1.12 -11.42 -10.46
CA PHE A 149 -1.44 -10.64 -11.64
C PHE A 149 -2.26 -11.47 -12.61
N THR A 150 -3.52 -11.74 -12.27
CA THR A 150 -4.36 -12.70 -13.00
C THR A 150 -5.00 -12.12 -14.26
N HIS A 151 -5.03 -10.79 -14.38
CA HIS A 151 -5.73 -10.07 -15.43
C HIS A 151 -4.75 -9.28 -16.30
N PHE A 152 -4.90 -9.36 -17.62
CA PHE A 152 -4.09 -8.62 -18.59
C PHE A 152 -4.99 -7.76 -19.45
N HIS A 153 -4.52 -6.55 -19.75
CA HIS A 153 -5.20 -5.65 -20.65
C HIS A 153 -4.19 -4.99 -21.59
N GLN A 154 -4.43 -5.04 -22.90
CA GLN A 154 -3.62 -4.33 -23.89
C GLN A 154 -3.60 -2.83 -23.60
N TYR A 155 -2.45 -2.19 -23.81
CA TYR A 155 -2.33 -0.74 -23.58
C TYR A 155 -3.08 0.07 -24.65
N GLU A 156 -3.31 -0.49 -25.85
CA GLU A 156 -4.05 0.15 -26.96
C GLU A 156 -5.07 -0.83 -27.57
N ALA A 157 -6.33 -0.42 -27.73
CA ALA A 157 -7.40 -1.25 -28.27
C ALA A 157 -8.54 -0.41 -28.90
N ASP A 158 -9.30 -1.05 -29.79
CA ASP A 158 -10.46 -0.45 -30.49
C ASP A 158 -11.70 -0.30 -29.59
N ASP A 159 -11.76 -1.00 -28.45
CA ASP A 159 -12.74 -0.83 -27.37
C ASP A 159 -12.21 -1.54 -26.11
N TRP A 160 -12.89 -1.36 -24.97
CA TRP A 160 -12.48 -1.95 -23.69
C TRP A 160 -12.49 -3.49 -23.73
N ASP A 161 -13.60 -4.10 -24.16
CA ASP A 161 -13.71 -5.56 -24.22
C ASP A 161 -12.65 -6.18 -25.15
N GLY A 162 -12.24 -5.47 -26.21
CA GLY A 162 -11.20 -5.86 -27.13
C GLY A 162 -9.78 -5.73 -26.57
N GLY A 163 -9.58 -4.91 -25.54
CA GLY A 163 -8.32 -4.81 -24.82
C GLY A 163 -8.13 -5.88 -23.75
N HIS A 164 -9.21 -6.55 -23.31
CA HIS A 164 -9.13 -7.66 -22.36
C HIS A 164 -8.32 -8.84 -22.92
N GLY A 165 -7.21 -9.18 -22.26
CA GLY A 165 -6.25 -10.15 -22.77
C GLY A 165 -5.52 -9.67 -24.02
N GLY A 166 -5.21 -10.58 -24.92
CA GLY A 166 -4.52 -10.27 -26.19
C GLY A 166 -4.03 -11.52 -26.91
N GLU A 167 -3.32 -11.31 -28.01
CA GLU A 167 -2.46 -12.32 -28.61
C GLU A 167 -1.17 -12.45 -27.79
N VAL A 168 -0.59 -13.66 -27.77
CA VAL A 168 0.67 -13.90 -27.05
C VAL A 168 1.77 -13.01 -27.63
N GLY A 169 2.39 -12.21 -26.78
CA GLY A 169 3.39 -11.22 -27.19
C GLY A 169 2.88 -9.79 -27.32
N ASP A 170 1.58 -9.55 -27.15
CA ASP A 170 1.02 -8.20 -27.11
C ASP A 170 1.49 -7.44 -25.86
N GLU A 171 1.72 -6.14 -26.01
CA GLU A 171 2.12 -5.25 -24.92
C GLU A 171 0.90 -4.67 -24.21
N GLY A 172 1.01 -4.48 -22.90
CA GLY A 172 -0.09 -4.02 -22.08
C GLY A 172 0.27 -3.98 -20.62
N TYR A 173 -0.72 -4.23 -19.79
CA TYR A 173 -0.59 -4.22 -18.34
C TYR A 173 -1.08 -5.51 -17.75
N TRP A 174 -0.28 -6.07 -16.85
CA TRP A 174 -0.68 -7.09 -15.91
C TRP A 174 -1.27 -6.42 -14.67
N LEU A 175 -2.43 -6.87 -14.23
CA LEU A 175 -3.27 -6.22 -13.25
C LEU A 175 -3.59 -7.17 -12.08
N THR A 176 -3.46 -6.66 -10.87
CA THR A 176 -3.93 -7.30 -9.63
C THR A 176 -5.09 -6.49 -9.07
N HIS A 177 -6.14 -7.18 -8.61
CA HIS A 177 -7.29 -6.57 -7.94
C HIS A 177 -7.33 -7.02 -6.48
N ILE A 178 -7.54 -6.09 -5.57
CA ILE A 178 -7.75 -6.34 -4.14
C ILE A 178 -9.14 -5.80 -3.80
N ALA A 179 -10.07 -6.69 -3.50
CA ALA A 179 -11.42 -6.33 -3.10
C ALA A 179 -11.40 -5.69 -1.71
N VAL A 180 -12.20 -4.63 -1.54
CA VAL A 180 -12.28 -3.87 -0.27
C VAL A 180 -13.60 -4.08 0.48
N ASP A 181 -14.53 -4.83 -0.09
CA ASP A 181 -15.85 -5.09 0.46
C ASP A 181 -16.36 -6.48 0.05
N GLU A 182 -17.46 -6.92 0.68
CA GLU A 182 -18.19 -8.12 0.29
C GLU A 182 -19.30 -7.76 -0.71
N PHE A 183 -19.28 -8.35 -1.90
CA PHE A 183 -20.31 -8.12 -2.92
C PHE A 183 -20.44 -9.27 -3.93
N GLU A 184 -21.58 -9.31 -4.63
CA GLU A 184 -21.82 -10.24 -5.74
C GLU A 184 -21.37 -9.59 -7.05
N SER A 185 -20.28 -10.10 -7.63
CA SER A 185 -19.84 -9.74 -8.98
C SER A 185 -20.49 -10.67 -10.02
N PRO A 186 -20.45 -10.34 -11.33
CA PRO A 186 -20.85 -11.28 -12.38
C PRO A 186 -20.08 -12.61 -12.39
N PHE A 187 -18.98 -12.70 -11.64
CA PHE A 187 -18.05 -13.84 -11.61
C PHE A 187 -18.15 -14.65 -10.32
N GLY A 188 -18.81 -14.14 -9.27
CA GLY A 188 -18.99 -14.84 -8.01
C GLY A 188 -19.20 -13.90 -6.83
N GLU A 189 -19.34 -14.49 -5.65
CA GLU A 189 -19.20 -13.76 -4.38
C GLU A 189 -17.72 -13.37 -4.21
N THR A 190 -17.49 -12.10 -3.91
CA THR A 190 -16.17 -11.53 -3.66
C THR A 190 -16.13 -11.05 -2.21
N GLU A 191 -15.03 -11.34 -1.51
CA GLU A 191 -14.76 -10.94 -0.13
C GLU A 191 -13.47 -10.09 -0.08
N PRO A 192 -13.23 -9.29 0.97
CA PRO A 192 -12.01 -8.49 1.08
C PRO A 192 -10.72 -9.32 0.97
N GLY A 193 -9.84 -8.93 0.03
CA GLY A 193 -8.59 -9.64 -0.24
C GLY A 193 -8.20 -9.64 -1.71
N VAL A 194 -7.09 -10.31 -2.04
CA VAL A 194 -6.60 -10.43 -3.41
C VAL A 194 -7.58 -11.28 -4.23
N ASP A 195 -8.14 -10.70 -5.29
CA ASP A 195 -9.15 -11.33 -6.14
C ASP A 195 -8.51 -12.02 -7.34
N TYR A 196 -8.13 -13.29 -7.16
CA TYR A 196 -7.55 -14.11 -8.22
C TYR A 196 -8.54 -14.51 -9.32
N GLU A 197 -9.84 -14.36 -9.06
CA GLU A 197 -10.93 -14.78 -9.97
C GLU A 197 -11.49 -13.60 -10.78
N PHE A 198 -10.99 -12.37 -10.56
CA PHE A 198 -11.34 -11.21 -11.34
C PHE A 198 -10.90 -11.36 -12.80
N MET A 199 -11.85 -11.78 -13.66
CA MET A 199 -11.71 -11.84 -15.12
C MET A 199 -10.33 -12.36 -15.61
N PRO A 200 -9.87 -13.54 -15.16
CA PRO A 200 -8.49 -13.96 -15.39
C PRO A 200 -8.20 -14.16 -16.88
N THR A 201 -6.99 -13.81 -17.28
CA THR A 201 -6.45 -13.98 -18.63
C THR A 201 -5.22 -14.90 -18.57
N PRO A 202 -5.38 -16.22 -18.70
CA PRO A 202 -4.27 -17.15 -18.58
C PRO A 202 -3.19 -16.87 -19.63
N PRO A 203 -1.94 -16.59 -19.22
CA PRO A 203 -0.85 -16.41 -20.16
C PRO A 203 -0.47 -17.72 -20.84
N ALA A 204 0.30 -17.62 -21.92
CA ALA A 204 0.93 -18.75 -22.58
C ALA A 204 2.43 -18.53 -22.78
N ALA A 205 3.15 -19.63 -23.02
CA ALA A 205 4.58 -19.58 -23.31
C ALA A 205 4.87 -18.72 -24.55
N PHE A 206 5.89 -17.87 -24.43
CA PHE A 206 6.33 -16.95 -25.48
C PHE A 206 7.86 -17.03 -25.63
N ASP A 207 8.33 -17.16 -26.88
CA ASP A 207 9.76 -17.23 -27.21
C ASP A 207 10.35 -15.85 -27.58
N GLY A 208 9.57 -14.76 -27.42
CA GLY A 208 9.97 -13.38 -27.72
C GLY A 208 10.51 -12.63 -26.50
N ASP A 209 10.62 -11.30 -26.64
CA ASP A 209 10.97 -10.41 -25.52
C ASP A 209 9.76 -10.24 -24.60
N SER A 210 9.96 -10.38 -23.29
CA SER A 210 8.89 -10.29 -22.30
C SER A 210 8.81 -8.92 -21.61
N VAL A 211 9.63 -7.97 -22.07
CA VAL A 211 9.66 -6.58 -21.59
C VAL A 211 8.85 -5.71 -22.55
N ALA A 212 7.89 -4.95 -22.01
CA ALA A 212 7.16 -3.95 -22.78
C ALA A 212 7.99 -2.66 -22.92
N ASP A 213 7.96 -2.03 -24.10
CA ASP A 213 8.73 -0.80 -24.41
C ASP A 213 7.81 0.25 -25.06
N PHE A 214 6.69 0.53 -24.41
CA PHE A 214 5.77 1.60 -24.80
C PHE A 214 5.78 2.75 -23.79
N GLU A 215 5.53 3.96 -24.30
CA GLU A 215 5.60 5.22 -23.57
C GLU A 215 4.24 5.90 -23.58
N ILE A 216 3.79 6.35 -22.42
CA ILE A 216 2.52 7.04 -22.22
C ILE A 216 2.77 8.44 -21.66
N GLU A 217 2.00 9.43 -22.12
CA GLU A 217 2.08 10.78 -21.54
C GLU A 217 1.62 10.76 -20.08
N GLY A 218 2.38 11.39 -19.20
CA GLY A 218 2.09 11.44 -17.75
C GLY A 218 2.71 10.29 -16.94
N GLN A 219 3.32 9.28 -17.59
CA GLN A 219 4.02 8.22 -16.85
C GLN A 219 5.14 8.78 -15.96
N GLY A 220 5.29 8.23 -14.76
CA GLY A 220 6.29 8.66 -13.79
C GLY A 220 5.89 8.37 -12.35
N GLY A 221 6.73 8.81 -11.41
CA GLY A 221 6.38 8.84 -10.00
C GLY A 221 5.41 9.97 -9.67
N LEU A 222 4.83 9.90 -8.47
CA LEU A 222 4.01 10.96 -7.88
C LEU A 222 4.85 12.24 -7.75
N ASP A 223 4.24 13.39 -8.02
CA ASP A 223 4.85 14.68 -7.68
C ASP A 223 4.47 15.17 -6.27
N ASP A 224 5.09 16.28 -5.83
CA ASP A 224 4.83 16.83 -4.49
C ASP A 224 3.35 17.20 -4.28
N ASP A 225 2.65 17.67 -5.32
CA ASP A 225 1.24 18.06 -5.25
C ASP A 225 0.34 16.81 -5.16
N ASP A 226 0.71 15.72 -5.85
CA ASP A 226 0.05 14.42 -5.75
C ASP A 226 0.17 13.84 -4.33
N ILE A 227 1.38 13.86 -3.76
CA ILE A 227 1.62 13.36 -2.40
C ILE A 227 0.83 14.19 -1.39
N GLU A 228 0.84 15.52 -1.48
CA GLU A 228 0.04 16.39 -0.60
C GLU A 228 -1.46 16.07 -0.71
N THR A 229 -1.97 15.87 -1.93
CA THR A 229 -3.36 15.51 -2.16
C THR A 229 -3.72 14.16 -1.54
N LEU A 230 -2.86 13.15 -1.68
CA LEU A 230 -3.09 11.83 -1.08
C LEU A 230 -3.06 11.88 0.45
N ILE A 231 -2.17 12.68 1.04
CA ILE A 231 -2.12 12.89 2.50
C ILE A 231 -3.43 13.50 3.01
N GLU A 232 -4.00 14.47 2.28
CA GLU A 232 -5.28 15.07 2.66
C GLU A 232 -6.48 14.10 2.49
N LEU A 233 -6.40 13.19 1.53
CA LEU A 233 -7.44 12.21 1.24
C LEU A 233 -7.45 11.00 2.19
N PHE A 234 -6.26 10.56 2.62
CA PHE A 234 -6.04 9.40 3.47
C PHE A 234 -5.73 9.84 4.90
N ASP A 235 -6.70 10.54 5.49
CA ASP A 235 -6.57 11.22 6.78
C ASP A 235 -7.13 10.44 7.98
N ASP A 236 -7.48 9.16 7.80
CA ASP A 236 -8.01 8.34 8.88
C ASP A 236 -6.92 7.70 9.74
N GLU A 237 -7.20 7.55 11.03
CA GLU A 237 -6.31 6.96 12.03
C GLU A 237 -6.86 5.60 12.51
N PRO A 238 -6.59 4.48 11.82
CA PRO A 238 -7.03 3.16 12.27
C PRO A 238 -6.28 2.66 13.52
N PHE A 239 -5.10 3.20 13.79
CA PHE A 239 -4.24 2.85 14.91
C PHE A 239 -4.27 3.93 16.00
N GLU A 240 -4.18 3.51 17.26
CA GLU A 240 -4.08 4.40 18.42
C GLU A 240 -2.83 4.10 19.27
N GLY A 241 -2.51 5.01 20.19
CA GLY A 241 -1.38 4.89 21.11
C GLY A 241 -0.07 5.39 20.52
N GLY A 242 1.06 4.91 21.05
CA GLY A 242 2.39 5.32 20.60
C GLY A 242 2.82 4.75 19.23
N GLN A 243 2.00 3.88 18.64
CA GLN A 243 2.15 3.41 17.26
C GLN A 243 1.54 4.37 16.22
N ALA A 244 0.73 5.34 16.65
CA ALA A 244 0.10 6.36 15.80
C ALA A 244 0.83 7.72 15.85
N GLU A 245 1.91 7.84 16.63
CA GLU A 245 2.62 9.11 16.77
C GLU A 245 3.58 9.34 15.59
N ASP A 246 3.16 10.21 14.67
CA ASP A 246 4.01 10.77 13.61
C ASP A 246 5.34 11.30 14.15
N GLY A 247 6.45 10.93 13.48
CA GLY A 247 7.78 11.43 13.80
C GLY A 247 8.50 10.69 14.93
N TYR A 248 7.98 9.57 15.41
CA TYR A 248 8.85 8.60 16.09
C TYR A 248 9.89 8.08 15.09
N PRO A 249 11.19 8.02 15.47
CA PRO A 249 12.16 7.36 14.62
C PRO A 249 11.70 5.93 14.38
N ASN A 250 11.53 5.56 13.10
CA ASN A 250 11.11 4.24 12.60
C ASN A 250 9.60 3.92 12.60
N VAL A 251 8.68 4.88 12.74
CA VAL A 251 7.28 4.65 12.33
C VAL A 251 7.21 4.81 10.81
N PRO A 252 6.72 3.81 10.06
CA PRO A 252 6.61 3.95 8.61
C PRO A 252 5.53 4.97 8.26
N ALA A 253 5.75 5.72 7.19
CA ALA A 253 4.82 6.75 6.73
C ALA A 253 3.60 6.13 6.06
N HIS A 254 2.67 5.65 6.89
CA HIS A 254 1.37 5.16 6.48
C HIS A 254 0.34 6.25 6.57
N ILE A 255 -0.43 6.41 5.50
CA ILE A 255 -1.69 7.16 5.49
C ILE A 255 -2.81 6.18 5.15
N ALA A 256 -3.99 6.37 5.72
CA ALA A 256 -5.09 5.42 5.59
C ALA A 256 -6.43 6.09 5.33
N LYS A 257 -7.33 5.37 4.67
CA LYS A 257 -8.71 5.78 4.43
C LYS A 257 -9.65 4.60 4.65
N TRP A 258 -10.60 4.74 5.56
CA TRP A 258 -11.70 3.80 5.69
C TRP A 258 -12.54 3.84 4.43
N VAL A 259 -12.82 2.65 3.89
CA VAL A 259 -13.66 2.49 2.70
C VAL A 259 -14.90 1.67 3.00
N THR A 260 -14.89 0.91 4.11
CA THR A 260 -16.06 0.28 4.73
C THR A 260 -15.98 0.41 6.27
N GLU A 261 -16.91 -0.21 7.00
CA GLU A 261 -16.85 -0.27 8.47
C GLU A 261 -15.62 -1.07 8.98
N ASP A 262 -15.18 -2.06 8.19
CA ASP A 262 -14.20 -3.07 8.59
C ASP A 262 -12.91 -3.02 7.76
N VAL A 263 -12.87 -2.26 6.67
CA VAL A 263 -11.74 -2.22 5.74
C VAL A 263 -11.26 -0.80 5.51
N PHE A 264 -9.96 -0.58 5.65
CA PHE A 264 -9.28 0.62 5.19
C PHE A 264 -8.27 0.29 4.09
N VAL A 265 -8.06 1.25 3.19
CA VAL A 265 -6.93 1.25 2.24
C VAL A 265 -5.81 2.06 2.87
N PHE A 266 -4.57 1.62 2.73
CA PHE A 266 -3.40 2.37 3.17
C PHE A 266 -2.36 2.55 2.07
N LEU A 267 -1.61 3.64 2.17
CA LEU A 267 -0.46 3.98 1.32
C LEU A 267 0.78 4.11 2.20
N HIS A 268 1.91 3.57 1.73
CA HIS A 268 3.18 3.57 2.46
C HIS A 268 4.27 4.21 1.58
N PHE A 269 4.88 5.27 2.09
CA PHE A 269 5.93 6.02 1.41
C PHE A 269 7.36 5.66 1.86
N ASP A 270 8.34 6.04 1.04
CA ASP A 270 9.77 5.77 1.23
C ASP A 270 10.41 6.47 2.43
N GLU A 271 9.85 7.59 2.89
CA GLU A 271 10.37 8.38 4.00
C GLU A 271 9.38 8.44 5.17
N PRO A 272 9.84 8.30 6.43
CA PRO A 272 8.99 8.44 7.62
C PRO A 272 8.31 9.80 7.77
N ASP A 273 8.92 10.87 7.26
CA ASP A 273 8.30 12.19 7.18
C ASP A 273 7.68 12.34 5.78
N LEU A 274 6.35 12.33 5.71
CA LEU A 274 5.59 12.46 4.46
C LEU A 274 5.92 13.72 3.65
N ARG A 275 6.52 14.75 4.27
CA ARG A 275 6.97 15.97 3.57
C ARG A 275 8.32 15.82 2.89
N GLU A 276 9.05 14.76 3.22
CA GLU A 276 10.32 14.37 2.60
C GLU A 276 10.13 13.18 1.65
N ALA A 277 8.98 12.51 1.70
CA ALA A 277 8.62 11.41 0.82
C ALA A 277 8.69 11.80 -0.65
N SER A 278 9.16 10.87 -1.46
CA SER A 278 9.28 11.02 -2.91
C SER A 278 8.62 9.90 -3.69
N ASP A 279 8.42 8.75 -3.05
CA ASP A 279 8.04 7.52 -3.72
C ASP A 279 7.02 6.73 -2.88
N LEU A 280 5.88 6.39 -3.49
CA LEU A 280 4.99 5.36 -2.94
C LEU A 280 5.66 4.00 -3.09
N ILE A 281 5.88 3.26 -2.01
CA ILE A 281 6.55 1.95 -2.02
C ILE A 281 5.57 0.79 -1.87
N TYR A 282 4.50 0.95 -1.08
CA TYR A 282 3.40 -0.01 -0.98
C TYR A 282 2.04 0.68 -1.00
N TYR A 283 1.04 -0.04 -1.47
CA TYR A 283 -0.36 0.17 -1.06
C TYR A 283 -0.91 -1.14 -0.51
N GLY A 284 -2.05 -1.10 0.16
CA GLY A 284 -2.68 -2.31 0.66
C GLY A 284 -4.01 -2.04 1.33
N ILE A 285 -4.55 -3.09 1.95
CA ILE A 285 -5.75 -3.00 2.77
C ILE A 285 -5.51 -3.59 4.15
N GLY A 286 -6.14 -2.99 5.15
CA GLY A 286 -6.28 -3.56 6.49
C GLY A 286 -7.72 -4.01 6.72
N VAL A 287 -7.90 -5.27 7.10
CA VAL A 287 -9.20 -5.87 7.42
C VAL A 287 -9.29 -6.07 8.92
N ARG A 288 -10.32 -5.49 9.53
CA ARG A 288 -10.58 -5.60 10.96
C ARG A 288 -10.86 -7.04 11.37
N GLY A 289 -10.22 -7.48 12.45
CA GLY A 289 -10.35 -8.85 12.92
C GLY A 289 -9.70 -9.11 14.26
N GLU A 290 -9.60 -10.39 14.58
CA GLU A 290 -8.88 -10.92 15.73
C GLU A 290 -7.60 -11.63 15.27
N PHE A 291 -6.60 -11.72 16.13
CA PHE A 291 -5.39 -12.50 15.89
C PHE A 291 -5.68 -14.00 16.05
N THR A 292 -6.41 -14.56 15.08
CA THR A 292 -6.84 -15.96 15.00
C THR A 292 -6.87 -16.42 13.55
N ALA A 293 -6.80 -17.74 13.32
CA ALA A 293 -6.82 -18.30 11.96
C ALA A 293 -8.19 -18.10 11.29
N GLU A 294 -9.26 -18.12 12.08
CA GLU A 294 -10.63 -17.93 11.61
C GLU A 294 -10.91 -16.50 11.16
N SER A 295 -10.19 -15.51 11.70
CA SER A 295 -10.36 -14.11 11.36
C SER A 295 -9.33 -13.60 10.34
N GLN A 296 -8.32 -14.39 10.01
CA GLN A 296 -7.31 -14.05 9.01
C GLN A 296 -7.89 -14.23 7.60
N PRO A 297 -8.07 -13.16 6.80
CA PRO A 297 -8.47 -13.30 5.40
C PRO A 297 -7.34 -13.95 4.63
N HIS A 298 -7.62 -14.85 3.69
CA HIS A 298 -6.64 -15.43 2.75
C HIS A 298 -5.22 -15.63 3.33
N GLU A 299 -5.00 -16.71 4.10
CA GLU A 299 -3.80 -16.94 4.93
C GLU A 299 -2.44 -16.76 4.23
N ASP A 300 -2.39 -16.97 2.91
CA ASP A 300 -1.17 -16.82 2.10
C ASP A 300 -0.82 -15.34 1.79
N ASP A 301 -1.80 -14.44 1.79
CA ASP A 301 -1.63 -13.03 1.38
C ASP A 301 -1.63 -12.07 2.58
N PHE A 302 -2.46 -12.31 3.60
CA PHE A 302 -2.49 -11.51 4.83
C PHE A 302 -1.53 -12.06 5.86
N THR A 303 -0.23 -11.93 5.62
CA THR A 303 0.79 -12.52 6.51
C THR A 303 1.09 -11.66 7.75
N HIS A 304 0.59 -10.42 7.80
CA HIS A 304 0.89 -9.45 8.83
C HIS A 304 -0.36 -9.02 9.59
N PHE A 305 -0.30 -9.03 10.91
CA PHE A 305 -1.32 -8.53 11.81
C PHE A 305 -0.76 -7.41 12.67
N HIS A 306 -1.56 -6.38 12.88
CA HIS A 306 -1.21 -5.26 13.72
C HIS A 306 -2.36 -4.93 14.68
N LYS A 307 -2.05 -4.88 15.98
CA LYS A 307 -2.99 -4.44 17.01
C LYS A 307 -3.45 -3.02 16.76
N TRP A 308 -4.69 -2.74 17.11
CA TRP A 308 -5.25 -1.39 16.95
C TRP A 308 -4.69 -0.41 17.99
N ASN A 309 -4.19 -0.89 19.14
CA ASN A 309 -3.53 -0.05 20.14
C ASN A 309 -2.21 -0.66 20.66
N ALA A 310 -1.13 0.14 20.66
CA ALA A 310 0.13 -0.22 21.30
C ALA A 310 0.93 1.01 21.75
N GLU A 311 1.87 0.80 22.68
CA GLU A 311 2.78 1.86 23.16
C GLU A 311 3.88 2.23 22.15
N SER A 312 4.10 1.41 21.13
CA SER A 312 5.08 1.65 20.06
C SER A 312 4.69 0.85 18.81
N TRP A 313 5.24 1.26 17.66
CA TRP A 313 5.09 0.54 16.39
C TRP A 313 5.45 -0.95 16.51
N ASP A 314 6.68 -1.28 16.93
CA ASP A 314 7.10 -2.68 17.12
C ASP A 314 6.20 -3.46 18.08
N GLY A 315 5.66 -2.77 19.09
CA GLY A 315 4.74 -3.35 20.07
C GLY A 315 3.37 -3.67 19.49
N GLY A 316 3.00 -3.12 18.33
CA GLY A 316 1.76 -3.39 17.62
C GLY A 316 1.76 -4.69 16.82
N HIS A 317 2.94 -5.24 16.49
CA HIS A 317 3.08 -6.40 15.60
C HIS A 317 2.61 -7.69 16.26
N GLY A 318 1.70 -8.39 15.60
CA GLY A 318 1.11 -9.65 16.06
C GLY A 318 0.26 -9.48 17.33
N GLY A 319 -0.04 -10.58 18.00
CA GLY A 319 -0.84 -10.55 19.21
C GLY A 319 -0.87 -11.87 19.97
N GLN A 320 -1.68 -11.90 21.02
CA GLN A 320 -2.18 -13.12 21.64
C GLN A 320 -3.49 -13.50 20.97
N GLU A 321 -3.81 -14.79 20.97
CA GLU A 321 -5.07 -15.31 20.42
C GLU A 321 -6.28 -14.52 20.93
N GLY A 322 -7.10 -14.03 20.00
CA GLY A 322 -8.31 -13.25 20.29
C GLY A 322 -8.09 -11.75 20.54
N GLN A 323 -6.85 -11.24 20.47
CA GLN A 323 -6.63 -9.80 20.45
C GLN A 323 -7.13 -9.19 19.14
N HIS A 324 -7.79 -8.05 19.22
CA HIS A 324 -8.33 -7.31 18.10
C HIS A 324 -7.31 -6.39 17.45
N GLY A 325 -7.46 -6.18 16.15
CA GLY A 325 -6.58 -5.38 15.32
C GLY A 325 -6.96 -5.52 13.86
N TYR A 326 -5.95 -5.50 13.00
CA TYR A 326 -6.14 -5.56 11.56
C TYR A 326 -5.18 -6.58 10.95
N TRP A 327 -5.70 -7.41 10.05
CA TRP A 327 -4.90 -8.19 9.12
C TRP A 327 -4.58 -7.33 7.91
N LEU A 328 -3.31 -7.25 7.52
CA LEU A 328 -2.85 -6.39 6.44
C LEU A 328 -2.24 -7.19 5.30
N VAL A 329 -2.60 -6.83 4.08
CA VAL A 329 -1.91 -7.24 2.86
C VAL A 329 -1.12 -6.05 2.33
N HIS A 330 0.17 -6.26 2.04
CA HIS A 330 1.05 -5.24 1.48
C HIS A 330 1.35 -5.57 0.02
N HIS A 331 1.08 -4.62 -0.88
CA HIS A 331 1.36 -4.76 -2.30
C HIS A 331 2.42 -3.74 -2.72
N ALA A 332 3.61 -4.23 -3.05
CA ALA A 332 4.70 -3.39 -3.53
C ALA A 332 4.35 -2.85 -4.93
N VAL A 333 4.61 -1.57 -5.16
CA VAL A 333 4.36 -0.90 -6.47
C VAL A 333 5.64 -0.65 -7.27
N ARG A 334 6.78 -1.04 -6.71
CA ARG A 334 8.11 -0.96 -7.33
C ARG A 334 9.03 -2.02 -6.73
N PRO A 335 10.17 -2.35 -7.37
CA PRO A 335 11.18 -3.18 -6.73
C PRO A 335 11.80 -2.48 -5.52
N LEU A 336 11.95 -3.19 -4.41
CA LEU A 336 12.48 -2.66 -3.14
C LEU A 336 13.58 -3.58 -2.58
N GLU A 337 14.52 -2.98 -1.86
CA GLU A 337 15.47 -3.71 -0.99
C GLU A 337 15.02 -3.52 0.46
N MET A 338 14.40 -4.54 1.04
CA MET A 338 13.85 -4.49 2.40
C MET A 338 14.72 -5.30 3.39
N PRO A 339 14.59 -5.09 4.71
CA PRO A 339 15.32 -5.89 5.71
C PRO A 339 15.09 -7.40 5.60
N TRP A 340 13.99 -7.84 4.99
CA TRP A 340 13.66 -9.24 4.73
C TRP A 340 14.08 -9.75 3.34
N GLY A 341 14.64 -8.89 2.48
CA GLY A 341 15.17 -9.26 1.17
C GLY A 341 14.68 -8.37 0.03
N ASP A 342 15.03 -8.76 -1.19
CA ASP A 342 14.55 -8.12 -2.41
C ASP A 342 13.04 -8.39 -2.59
N VAL A 343 12.26 -7.34 -2.81
CA VAL A 343 10.83 -7.39 -3.05
C VAL A 343 10.57 -6.94 -4.48
N ALA A 344 9.85 -7.76 -5.26
CA ALA A 344 9.37 -7.40 -6.59
C ALA A 344 8.00 -6.70 -6.49
N VAL A 345 7.58 -6.03 -7.56
CA VAL A 345 6.19 -5.53 -7.67
C VAL A 345 5.23 -6.71 -7.51
N GLY A 346 4.28 -6.62 -6.59
CA GLY A 346 3.45 -7.77 -6.21
C GLY A 346 3.05 -7.76 -4.74
N VAL A 347 2.30 -8.79 -4.34
CA VAL A 347 1.95 -9.03 -2.93
C VAL A 347 3.20 -9.48 -2.16
N ASP A 348 3.63 -8.68 -1.19
CA ASP A 348 4.77 -8.97 -0.33
C ASP A 348 4.39 -9.86 0.85
N ARG A 349 4.35 -11.17 0.58
CA ARG A 349 4.07 -12.22 1.58
C ARG A 349 5.17 -12.40 2.63
N ASN A 350 6.26 -11.64 2.52
CA ASN A 350 7.34 -11.62 3.51
C ASN A 350 7.37 -10.32 4.31
N PHE A 351 6.38 -9.43 4.12
CA PHE A 351 6.25 -8.21 4.88
C PHE A 351 5.97 -8.56 6.35
N MET A 352 7.02 -8.46 7.17
CA MET A 352 7.00 -8.59 8.64
C MET A 352 5.96 -9.61 9.18
N PRO A 353 6.05 -10.90 8.78
CA PRO A 353 4.98 -11.86 9.04
C PRO A 353 4.78 -12.11 10.54
N THR A 354 3.52 -12.25 10.94
CA THR A 354 3.09 -12.50 12.33
C THR A 354 2.37 -13.84 12.41
N PRO A 355 3.12 -14.96 12.50
CA PRO A 355 2.52 -16.28 12.49
C PRO A 355 1.66 -16.52 13.74
N LEU A 356 0.54 -17.20 13.55
CA LEU A 356 -0.27 -17.74 14.64
C LEU A 356 0.47 -18.92 15.30
N GLU A 357 0.45 -19.01 16.63
CA GLU A 357 1.16 -20.05 17.41
C GLU A 357 0.43 -21.40 17.51
#